data_AF-A0A958Y4M8-F1
#
_entry.id   AF-A0A958Y4M8-F1
#
_cell.length_a   1.000
_cell.length_b   1.000
_cell.length_c   1.000
_cell.angle_alpha   90.00
_cell.angle_beta   90.00
_cell.angle_gamma   90.00
#
_symmetry.space_group_name_H-M   'P 1'
#
loop_
_entity.id
_entity.type
_entity.pdbx_description
1 polymer ?
#
loop_
_entity_poly.entity_id
_entity_poly.type
_entity_poly.pdbx_seq_one_letter_code
_entity_poly.pdbx_strand_id
1 'polypeptide(L)'
;MQGTWKLSQVKDDKAQKEFILNLKYSDTLHRYFGNVSVYGSITTLDTIEFDNEAKTISFSSHIRNRDVFNLNIINEKIQGTFTSNNKNFQLTGFKIADANSNPVLEYGKYKPTKIPENLNELYLETGNVNSEIVLLYVQGGPFDKIQNINEFDSWKNDLHIVLVKQAQIINPTILPPENNLSYEDALNENLVSVEILKKLITYFKKQNKLVLVYGVSFGAWIIQKYVAEFGNEADAISISAGRLDMDSKILQATKSNQKAYDVSYKNGQRIYTEMQFSYSKPTAYLLSSINSENFTETLNDRDLSKLVLYQYGKKDGTVGRLDDNEIAFLQSKNVEIEACRKCYHRQMLSAKMADKAIEKMMKFVNRK
;
A
#
# COMPACT_ATOMS: atom_id res chain seq x y z
N MET A 1 -19.70 11.67 18.61
CA MET A 1 -20.84 11.75 17.65
C MET A 1 -20.81 10.52 16.74
N GLN A 2 -21.89 9.75 16.60
CA GLN A 2 -21.92 8.53 15.79
C GLN A 2 -23.26 8.38 15.06
N GLY A 3 -23.22 7.97 13.79
CA GLY A 3 -24.43 7.77 12.99
C GLY A 3 -24.19 7.55 11.50
N THR A 4 -25.30 7.29 10.81
CA THR A 4 -25.40 7.41 9.36
C THR A 4 -26.36 8.55 9.07
N TRP A 5 -25.92 9.50 8.25
CA TRP A 5 -26.69 10.67 7.86
C TRP A 5 -26.98 10.63 6.37
N LYS A 6 -28.22 10.94 6.01
CA LYS A 6 -28.60 11.20 4.63
C LYS A 6 -28.51 12.70 4.40
N LEU A 7 -27.66 13.13 3.47
CA LEU A 7 -27.54 14.52 3.05
C LEU A 7 -28.18 14.71 1.67
N SER A 8 -28.76 15.87 1.46
CA SER A 8 -29.37 16.31 0.22
C SER A 8 -28.73 17.63 -0.21
N GLN A 9 -28.21 17.67 -1.43
CA GLN A 9 -27.84 18.90 -2.08
C GLN A 9 -29.11 19.67 -2.45
N VAL A 10 -29.23 20.89 -1.95
CA VAL A 10 -30.37 21.77 -2.23
C VAL A 10 -29.96 22.82 -3.24
N LYS A 11 -30.75 22.99 -4.29
CA LYS A 11 -30.69 24.12 -5.22
C LYS A 11 -32.12 24.57 -5.52
N ASP A 12 -32.40 25.86 -5.33
CA ASP A 12 -33.74 26.45 -5.56
C ASP A 12 -34.85 25.66 -4.83
N ASP A 13 -34.62 25.34 -3.55
CA ASP A 13 -35.50 24.55 -2.67
C ASP A 13 -35.84 23.13 -3.16
N LYS A 14 -35.11 22.62 -4.15
CA LYS A 14 -35.25 21.24 -4.67
C LYS A 14 -34.00 20.41 -4.39
N ALA A 15 -34.20 19.16 -3.96
CA ALA A 15 -33.13 18.18 -3.80
C ALA A 15 -32.58 17.77 -5.18
N GLN A 16 -31.27 17.92 -5.38
CA GLN A 16 -30.58 17.65 -6.64
C GLN A 16 -29.76 16.36 -6.59
N LYS A 17 -29.16 16.05 -5.44
CA LYS A 17 -28.32 14.86 -5.22
C LYS A 17 -28.40 14.40 -3.77
N GLU A 18 -28.38 13.09 -3.55
CA GLU A 18 -28.32 12.49 -2.22
C GLU A 18 -26.93 11.90 -1.89
N PHE A 19 -26.55 12.01 -0.62
CA PHE A 19 -25.29 11.52 -0.07
C PHE A 19 -25.60 10.74 1.21
N ILE A 20 -24.79 9.72 1.49
CA ILE A 20 -24.80 9.01 2.76
C ILE A 20 -23.46 9.29 3.43
N LEU A 21 -23.49 9.95 4.57
CA LEU A 21 -22.32 10.24 5.39
C LEU A 21 -22.35 9.31 6.59
N ASN A 22 -21.34 8.46 6.71
CA ASN A 22 -21.11 7.69 7.93
C ASN A 22 -20.03 8.44 8.72
N LEU A 23 -20.33 8.86 9.93
CA LEU A 23 -19.36 9.52 10.82
C LEU A 23 -19.34 8.88 12.20
N LYS A 24 -18.13 8.78 12.73
CA LYS A 24 -17.85 8.43 14.10
C LYS A 24 -16.77 9.38 14.61
N TYR A 25 -17.12 10.15 15.64
CA TYR A 25 -16.28 11.10 16.34
C TYR A 25 -16.13 10.66 17.79
N SER A 26 -14.90 10.56 18.25
CA SER A 26 -14.52 10.33 19.65
C SER A 26 -13.85 11.59 20.19
N ASP A 27 -14.45 12.15 21.24
CA ASP A 27 -13.97 13.33 21.97
C ASP A 27 -12.75 13.01 22.85
N THR A 28 -12.65 11.79 23.37
CA THR A 28 -11.50 11.29 24.13
C THR A 28 -10.21 11.20 23.31
N LEU A 29 -10.29 11.11 21.97
CA LEU A 29 -9.14 10.90 21.08
C LEU A 29 -8.96 11.98 20.00
N HIS A 30 -9.84 12.98 19.92
CA HIS A 30 -9.85 14.01 18.87
C HIS A 30 -9.82 13.42 17.44
N ARG A 31 -10.53 12.31 17.18
CA ARG A 31 -10.51 11.62 15.87
C ARG A 31 -11.89 11.48 15.23
N TYR A 32 -11.88 11.52 13.89
CA TYR A 32 -13.01 11.21 13.02
C TYR A 32 -12.72 9.99 12.18
N PHE A 33 -13.68 9.08 12.13
CA PHE A 33 -13.74 8.01 11.15
C PHE A 33 -14.99 8.24 10.34
N GLY A 34 -14.84 8.41 9.03
CA GLY A 34 -16.00 8.59 8.18
C GLY A 34 -15.76 8.22 6.74
N ASN A 35 -16.85 7.82 6.10
CA ASN A 35 -16.91 7.57 4.67
C ASN A 35 -18.13 8.30 4.14
N VAL A 36 -17.99 8.92 2.98
CA VAL A 36 -19.11 9.48 2.23
C VAL A 36 -19.41 8.56 1.06
N SER A 37 -20.65 8.14 0.95
CA SER A 37 -21.17 7.39 -0.18
C SER A 37 -22.12 8.26 -0.98
N VAL A 38 -21.91 8.37 -2.29
CA VAL A 38 -22.80 9.10 -3.20
C VAL A 38 -23.20 8.13 -4.29
N TYR A 39 -24.48 7.74 -4.34
CA TYR A 39 -25.02 6.79 -5.32
C TYR A 39 -24.09 5.57 -5.56
N GLY A 40 -23.69 4.88 -4.49
CA GLY A 40 -22.91 3.63 -4.56
C GLY A 40 -21.39 3.77 -4.62
N SER A 41 -20.83 4.98 -4.71
CA SER A 41 -19.37 5.20 -4.65
C SER A 41 -18.94 5.64 -3.24
N ILE A 42 -18.17 4.80 -2.54
CA ILE A 42 -17.57 5.09 -1.22
C ILE A 42 -16.28 5.89 -1.43
N THR A 43 -16.15 7.04 -0.78
CA THR A 43 -14.92 7.83 -0.76
C THR A 43 -14.35 7.96 0.64
N THR A 44 -13.04 7.75 0.77
CA THR A 44 -12.29 8.06 1.99
C THR A 44 -12.19 9.57 2.20
N LEU A 45 -12.14 9.98 3.46
CA LEU A 45 -11.96 11.36 3.89
C LEU A 45 -10.48 11.62 4.16
N ASP A 46 -9.96 12.78 3.76
CA ASP A 46 -8.52 13.09 3.86
C ASP A 46 -8.18 13.99 5.03
N THR A 47 -8.96 15.05 5.18
CA THR A 47 -8.91 15.94 6.33
C THR A 47 -10.26 15.86 7.00
N ILE A 48 -10.27 15.81 8.32
CA ILE A 48 -11.49 15.94 9.09
C ILE A 48 -11.15 16.75 10.34
N GLU A 49 -11.85 17.85 10.53
CA GLU A 49 -11.74 18.76 11.66
C GLU A 49 -13.13 18.92 12.28
N PHE A 50 -13.22 19.07 13.60
CA PHE A 50 -14.45 19.53 14.26
C PHE A 50 -14.10 20.69 15.13
N ASP A 51 -14.83 21.76 14.91
CA ASP A 51 -14.96 22.82 15.87
C ASP A 51 -16.01 22.39 16.90
N ASN A 52 -15.55 22.09 18.12
CA ASN A 52 -16.44 21.68 19.21
C ASN A 52 -17.31 22.85 19.73
N GLU A 53 -16.84 24.09 19.59
CA GLU A 53 -17.57 25.29 19.99
C GLU A 53 -18.65 25.62 18.97
N ALA A 54 -18.30 25.62 17.68
CA ALA A 54 -19.22 25.87 16.58
C ALA A 54 -20.03 24.64 16.13
N LYS A 55 -19.79 23.46 16.72
CA LYS A 55 -20.37 22.15 16.35
C LYS A 55 -20.27 21.85 14.85
N THR A 56 -19.18 22.28 14.22
CA THR A 56 -18.98 22.20 12.77
C THR A 56 -17.92 21.18 12.44
N ILE A 57 -18.24 20.18 11.60
CA ILE A 57 -17.29 19.24 11.02
C ILE A 57 -16.91 19.70 9.61
N SER A 58 -15.62 19.87 9.39
CA SER A 58 -15.04 20.18 8.09
C SER A 58 -14.27 18.98 7.57
N PHE A 59 -14.49 18.54 6.32
CA PHE A 59 -13.70 17.46 5.72
C PHE A 59 -13.52 17.59 4.22
N SER A 60 -12.49 16.94 3.68
CA SER A 60 -12.24 16.87 2.23
C SER A 60 -12.14 15.43 1.70
N SER A 61 -12.33 15.27 0.39
CA SER A 61 -12.08 13.99 -0.30
C SER A 61 -11.33 14.15 -1.63
N HIS A 62 -10.20 13.47 -1.77
CA HIS A 62 -9.26 13.56 -2.89
C HIS A 62 -9.77 12.87 -4.14
N ILE A 63 -10.64 11.86 -3.99
CA ILE A 63 -11.27 11.15 -5.12
C ILE A 63 -12.16 12.10 -5.94
N ARG A 64 -12.55 13.24 -5.36
CA ARG A 64 -13.36 14.27 -6.03
C ARG A 64 -12.67 15.63 -6.10
N ASN A 65 -11.45 15.67 -6.62
CA ASN A 65 -10.87 16.92 -7.13
C ASN A 65 -10.83 18.07 -6.08
N ARG A 66 -10.59 17.74 -4.80
CA ARG A 66 -10.59 18.65 -3.64
C ARG A 66 -11.95 19.21 -3.25
N ASP A 67 -13.00 18.40 -3.38
CA ASP A 67 -14.29 18.72 -2.77
C ASP A 67 -14.12 18.95 -1.24
N VAL A 68 -14.64 20.08 -0.74
CA VAL A 68 -14.60 20.46 0.69
C VAL A 68 -16.02 20.54 1.23
N PHE A 69 -16.24 19.88 2.37
CA PHE A 69 -17.50 19.84 3.08
C PHE A 69 -17.34 20.58 4.41
N ASN A 70 -18.28 21.47 4.74
CA ASN A 70 -18.36 22.13 6.05
C ASN A 70 -19.78 21.91 6.58
N LEU A 71 -19.93 21.07 7.57
CA LEU A 71 -21.21 20.57 8.07
C LEU A 71 -21.40 20.94 9.54
N ASN A 72 -22.36 21.80 9.83
CA ASN A 72 -22.83 22.04 11.19
C ASN A 72 -23.81 20.93 11.60
N ILE A 73 -23.59 20.35 12.77
CA ILE A 73 -24.36 19.23 13.28
C ILE A 73 -25.08 19.65 14.55
N ILE A 74 -26.41 19.78 14.43
CA ILE A 74 -27.28 20.20 15.51
C ILE A 74 -28.28 19.06 15.75
N ASN A 75 -28.07 18.33 16.84
CA ASN A 75 -28.84 17.12 17.19
C ASN A 75 -28.76 16.06 16.06
N GLU A 76 -29.91 15.66 15.52
CA GLU A 76 -30.02 14.70 14.43
C GLU A 76 -30.05 15.36 13.04
N LYS A 77 -29.88 16.68 12.97
CA LYS A 77 -29.87 17.44 11.72
C LYS A 77 -28.45 17.86 11.37
N ILE A 78 -28.15 17.81 10.08
CA ILE A 78 -26.93 18.35 9.49
C ILE A 78 -27.33 19.47 8.52
N GLN A 79 -26.63 20.59 8.60
CA GLN A 79 -26.69 21.66 7.61
C GLN A 79 -25.27 22.07 7.25
N GLY A 80 -25.02 22.43 6.00
CA GLY A 80 -23.66 22.78 5.64
C GLY A 80 -23.49 23.18 4.21
N THR A 81 -22.22 23.32 3.84
CA THR A 81 -21.82 23.61 2.47
C THR A 81 -20.95 22.50 1.91
N PHE A 82 -21.06 22.32 0.61
CA PHE A 82 -20.19 21.48 -0.18
C PHE A 82 -19.65 22.31 -1.32
N THR A 83 -18.33 22.39 -1.45
CA THR A 83 -17.66 23.10 -2.53
C THR A 83 -17.09 22.11 -3.50
N SER A 84 -17.51 22.19 -4.77
CA SER A 84 -16.99 21.33 -5.84
C SER A 84 -16.76 22.14 -7.11
N ASN A 85 -15.58 22.01 -7.72
CA ASN A 85 -15.18 22.77 -8.91
C ASN A 85 -15.42 24.28 -8.75
N ASN A 86 -15.03 24.86 -7.60
CA ASN A 86 -15.23 26.27 -7.24
C ASN A 86 -16.70 26.74 -7.20
N LYS A 87 -17.65 25.80 -7.04
CA LYS A 87 -19.07 26.11 -6.83
C LYS A 87 -19.51 25.64 -5.46
N ASN A 88 -20.20 26.52 -4.73
CA ASN A 88 -20.74 26.23 -3.41
C ASN A 88 -22.17 25.71 -3.53
N PHE A 89 -22.46 24.66 -2.77
CA PHE A 89 -23.77 24.02 -2.70
C PHE A 89 -24.21 23.95 -1.23
N GLN A 90 -25.50 24.17 -1.00
CA GLN A 90 -26.09 23.95 0.32
C GLN A 90 -26.40 22.46 0.50
N LEU A 91 -26.08 21.94 1.67
CA LEU A 91 -26.40 20.59 2.12
C LEU A 91 -27.31 20.67 3.32
N THR A 92 -28.35 19.86 3.32
CA THR A 92 -29.16 19.58 4.50
C THR A 92 -29.30 18.08 4.66
N GLY A 93 -29.46 17.61 5.89
CA GLY A 93 -29.55 16.19 6.12
C GLY A 93 -30.07 15.84 7.50
N PHE A 94 -30.38 14.57 7.67
CA PHE A 94 -30.84 14.02 8.94
C PHE A 94 -30.21 12.65 9.18
N LYS A 95 -30.09 12.30 10.46
CA LYS A 95 -29.65 10.98 10.89
C LYS A 95 -30.71 9.95 10.47
N ILE A 96 -30.30 8.90 9.78
CA ILE A 96 -31.20 7.83 9.31
C ILE A 96 -30.99 6.51 10.05
N ALA A 97 -29.86 6.38 10.75
CA ALA A 97 -29.58 5.26 11.62
C ALA A 97 -28.57 5.67 12.69
N ASP A 98 -28.73 5.13 13.89
CA ASP A 98 -27.59 4.89 14.76
C ASP A 98 -26.62 4.00 14.00
N ALA A 99 -25.32 4.32 14.00
CA ALA A 99 -24.40 3.54 13.18
C ALA A 99 -24.48 2.07 13.63
N ASN A 100 -24.72 1.16 12.68
CA ASN A 100 -24.48 -0.27 12.88
C ASN A 100 -23.05 -0.39 13.41
N SER A 101 -22.94 -0.60 14.71
CA SER A 101 -21.70 -0.45 15.43
C SER A 101 -20.83 -1.65 15.11
N ASN A 102 -20.04 -1.53 14.04
CA ASN A 102 -18.70 -2.07 14.18
C ASN A 102 -18.10 -1.30 15.39
N PRO A 103 -17.74 -2.01 16.47
CA PRO A 103 -17.14 -1.37 17.64
C PRO A 103 -15.98 -0.48 17.18
N VAL A 104 -15.74 0.66 17.88
CA VAL A 104 -14.43 1.29 17.69
C VAL A 104 -13.47 0.21 18.14
N LEU A 105 -12.66 -0.31 17.23
CA LEU A 105 -11.58 -1.17 17.63
C LEU A 105 -10.60 -0.27 18.37
N GLU A 106 -10.67 -0.27 19.70
CA GLU A 106 -9.54 0.18 20.49
C GLU A 106 -8.43 -0.82 20.21
N TYR A 107 -7.50 -0.44 19.33
CA TYR A 107 -6.38 -1.30 18.95
C TYR A 107 -5.42 -1.55 20.11
N GLY A 108 -5.60 -0.85 21.24
CA GLY A 108 -4.78 -0.97 22.44
C GLY A 108 -3.33 -0.53 22.17
N LYS A 109 -2.42 -0.84 23.10
CA LYS A 109 -0.99 -0.67 22.85
C LYS A 109 -0.53 -1.66 21.77
N TYR A 110 0.50 -1.28 21.01
CA TYR A 110 1.16 -2.12 20.03
C TYR A 110 1.47 -3.50 20.60
N LYS A 111 1.13 -4.51 19.80
CA LYS A 111 1.47 -5.91 20.03
C LYS A 111 2.19 -6.42 18.79
N PRO A 112 3.42 -6.95 18.93
CA PRO A 112 4.16 -7.50 17.81
C PRO A 112 3.37 -8.59 17.09
N THR A 113 3.46 -8.61 15.77
CA THR A 113 2.91 -9.70 14.96
C THR A 113 3.58 -11.00 15.31
N LYS A 114 2.77 -12.00 15.68
CA LYS A 114 3.23 -13.38 15.81
C LYS A 114 2.95 -14.10 14.51
N ILE A 115 3.98 -14.75 13.94
CA ILE A 115 3.79 -15.60 12.76
C ILE A 115 2.99 -16.84 13.22
N PRO A 116 1.80 -17.10 12.63
CA PRO A 116 1.07 -18.33 12.90
C PRO A 116 1.91 -19.59 12.68
N GLU A 117 1.71 -20.60 13.54
CA GLU A 117 2.37 -21.91 13.38
C GLU A 117 1.87 -22.64 12.13
N ASN A 118 0.58 -22.48 11.81
CA ASN A 118 -0.04 -23.04 10.61
C ASN A 118 0.34 -22.22 9.37
N LEU A 119 1.15 -22.81 8.49
CA LEU A 119 1.61 -22.15 7.26
C LEU A 119 0.47 -21.70 6.33
N ASN A 120 -0.68 -22.37 6.34
CA ASN A 120 -1.82 -21.99 5.52
C ASN A 120 -2.44 -20.66 5.95
N GLU A 121 -2.14 -20.17 7.15
CA GLU A 121 -2.55 -18.84 7.59
C GLU A 121 -1.66 -17.73 7.03
N LEU A 122 -0.50 -18.06 6.45
CA LEU A 122 0.47 -17.10 5.92
C LEU A 122 0.24 -16.68 4.47
N TYR A 123 -0.71 -17.31 3.77
CA TYR A 123 -0.98 -17.00 2.38
C TYR A 123 -2.45 -17.21 2.00
N LEU A 124 -2.82 -16.75 0.81
CA LEU A 124 -3.98 -17.24 0.07
C LEU A 124 -3.49 -17.86 -1.23
N GLU A 125 -4.27 -18.75 -1.83
CA GLU A 125 -3.88 -19.41 -3.08
C GLU A 125 -4.96 -19.37 -4.15
N THR A 126 -4.52 -19.43 -5.41
CA THR A 126 -5.37 -19.53 -6.59
C THR A 126 -4.60 -20.21 -7.73
N GLY A 127 -5.27 -20.38 -8.87
CA GLY A 127 -4.70 -21.05 -10.03
C GLY A 127 -4.61 -22.57 -9.86
N ASN A 128 -3.61 -23.17 -10.48
CA ASN A 128 -3.41 -24.61 -10.52
C ASN A 128 -2.53 -25.06 -9.34
N VAL A 129 -3.16 -25.39 -8.21
CA VAL A 129 -2.46 -25.85 -6.99
C VAL A 129 -1.60 -27.10 -7.19
N ASN A 130 -1.88 -27.89 -8.24
CA ASN A 130 -1.11 -29.08 -8.60
C ASN A 130 0.08 -28.78 -9.52
N SER A 131 0.27 -27.53 -9.94
CA SER A 131 1.42 -27.15 -10.76
C SER A 131 2.73 -27.41 -10.02
N GLU A 132 3.74 -27.90 -10.74
CA GLU A 132 5.11 -28.05 -10.25
C GLU A 132 5.77 -26.69 -9.99
N ILE A 133 5.20 -25.61 -10.54
CA ILE A 133 5.70 -24.25 -10.41
C ILE A 133 4.74 -23.43 -9.54
N VAL A 134 5.29 -22.85 -8.48
CA VAL A 134 4.57 -21.93 -7.61
C VAL A 134 5.09 -20.50 -7.81
N LEU A 135 4.16 -19.56 -7.96
CA LEU A 135 4.45 -18.13 -7.95
C LEU A 135 4.06 -17.55 -6.60
N LEU A 136 5.06 -17.11 -5.83
CA LEU A 136 4.86 -16.31 -4.62
C LEU A 136 4.76 -14.83 -5.02
N TYR A 137 3.57 -14.26 -4.91
CA TYR A 137 3.35 -12.83 -5.12
C TYR A 137 3.44 -12.06 -3.80
N VAL A 138 4.34 -11.10 -3.75
CA VAL A 138 4.53 -10.17 -2.63
C VAL A 138 4.00 -8.80 -3.06
N GLN A 139 2.77 -8.50 -2.63
CA GLN A 139 2.07 -7.30 -3.07
C GLN A 139 2.70 -5.98 -2.57
N GLY A 140 2.30 -4.87 -3.20
CA GLY A 140 2.56 -3.53 -2.70
C GLY A 140 1.80 -3.19 -1.39
N GLY A 141 1.95 -1.95 -0.93
CA GLY A 141 1.33 -1.52 0.32
C GLY A 141 2.20 -0.52 1.11
N PRO A 142 2.20 -0.57 2.45
CA PRO A 142 1.59 -1.61 3.30
C PRO A 142 0.06 -1.49 3.41
N PHE A 143 -0.66 -2.59 3.14
CA PHE A 143 -2.13 -2.69 3.28
C PHE A 143 -2.49 -3.81 4.26
N ASP A 144 -3.58 -3.63 5.03
CA ASP A 144 -4.11 -4.60 6.00
C ASP A 144 -4.78 -5.84 5.38
N LYS A 145 -4.88 -5.89 4.06
CA LYS A 145 -5.52 -6.97 3.32
C LYS A 145 -4.83 -7.23 2.00
N ILE A 146 -5.02 -8.45 1.52
CA ILE A 146 -4.65 -8.82 0.16
C ILE A 146 -5.49 -8.00 -0.82
N GLN A 147 -4.82 -7.37 -1.79
CA GLN A 147 -5.46 -6.59 -2.85
C GLN A 147 -5.97 -7.51 -3.97
N ASN A 148 -6.80 -6.97 -4.86
CA ASN A 148 -7.27 -7.74 -6.02
C ASN A 148 -6.09 -8.17 -6.91
N ILE A 149 -6.16 -9.38 -7.48
CA ILE A 149 -5.06 -10.10 -8.14
C ILE A 149 -5.37 -10.51 -9.59
N ASN A 150 -6.30 -9.79 -10.24
CA ASN A 150 -6.66 -10.07 -11.63
C ASN A 150 -5.45 -9.95 -12.60
N GLU A 151 -4.33 -9.36 -12.16
CA GLU A 151 -3.07 -9.35 -12.92
C GLU A 151 -2.50 -10.74 -13.26
N PHE A 152 -2.97 -11.81 -12.62
CA PHE A 152 -2.47 -13.17 -12.86
C PHE A 152 -3.49 -14.10 -13.53
N ASP A 153 -4.62 -13.59 -14.00
CA ASP A 153 -5.69 -14.41 -14.56
C ASP A 153 -5.23 -15.27 -15.76
N SER A 154 -4.32 -14.74 -16.58
CA SER A 154 -3.67 -15.42 -17.71
C SER A 154 -2.86 -16.65 -17.31
N TRP A 155 -2.40 -16.74 -16.06
CA TRP A 155 -1.49 -17.78 -15.56
C TRP A 155 -2.15 -18.81 -14.66
N LYS A 156 -3.45 -18.65 -14.34
CA LYS A 156 -4.15 -19.52 -13.39
C LYS A 156 -4.18 -20.99 -13.78
N ASN A 157 -4.10 -21.32 -15.06
CA ASN A 157 -4.07 -22.72 -15.50
C ASN A 157 -2.67 -23.35 -15.38
N ASP A 158 -1.62 -22.53 -15.47
CA ASP A 158 -0.23 -23.00 -15.57
C ASP A 158 0.49 -22.98 -14.22
N LEU A 159 0.12 -22.07 -13.31
CA LEU A 159 0.84 -21.81 -12.07
C LEU A 159 -0.03 -22.04 -10.83
N HIS A 160 0.61 -22.54 -9.77
CA HIS A 160 0.11 -22.40 -8.41
C HIS A 160 0.42 -20.98 -7.94
N ILE A 161 -0.57 -20.11 -7.81
CA ILE A 161 -0.36 -18.71 -7.44
C ILE A 161 -0.64 -18.54 -5.95
N VAL A 162 0.36 -18.06 -5.22
CA VAL A 162 0.32 -17.90 -3.77
C VAL A 162 0.52 -16.43 -3.43
N LEU A 163 -0.47 -15.86 -2.74
CA LEU A 163 -0.50 -14.48 -2.30
C LEU A 163 0.07 -14.41 -0.90
N VAL A 164 1.31 -13.92 -0.79
CA VAL A 164 2.05 -13.89 0.47
C VAL A 164 1.45 -12.82 1.38
N LYS A 165 0.97 -13.22 2.55
CA LYS A 165 0.57 -12.25 3.57
C LYS A 165 1.81 -11.62 4.20
N GLN A 166 1.69 -10.35 4.54
CA GLN A 166 2.72 -9.57 5.21
C GLN A 166 2.28 -9.31 6.64
N ALA A 167 3.17 -8.80 7.49
CA ALA A 167 2.90 -8.65 8.92
C ALA A 167 1.62 -7.85 9.22
N GLN A 168 1.40 -6.75 8.49
CA GLN A 168 0.19 -5.94 8.65
C GLN A 168 -1.09 -6.61 8.15
N ILE A 169 -1.00 -7.66 7.33
CA ILE A 169 -2.15 -8.46 6.89
C ILE A 169 -2.47 -9.55 7.92
N ILE A 170 -1.45 -10.10 8.57
CA ILE A 170 -1.60 -11.04 9.69
C ILE A 170 -2.12 -10.31 10.94
N ASN A 171 -1.61 -9.11 11.19
CA ASN A 171 -1.95 -8.29 12.34
C ASN A 171 -2.31 -6.86 11.89
N PRO A 172 -3.54 -6.63 11.40
CA PRO A 172 -4.00 -5.29 11.02
C PRO A 172 -3.92 -4.25 12.14
N THR A 173 -3.82 -4.68 13.41
CA THR A 173 -3.73 -3.77 14.56
C THR A 173 -2.43 -2.97 14.63
N ILE A 174 -1.44 -3.27 13.77
CA ILE A 174 -0.19 -2.50 13.69
C ILE A 174 -0.30 -1.20 12.87
N LEU A 175 -1.31 -1.04 12.01
CA LEU A 175 -1.46 0.14 11.14
C LEU A 175 -2.14 1.37 11.76
N PRO A 176 -3.05 1.23 12.74
CA PRO A 176 -3.67 2.35 13.43
C PRO A 176 -2.65 3.14 14.28
N PRO A 177 -2.53 4.47 14.13
CA PRO A 177 -1.58 5.30 14.89
C PRO A 177 -1.69 5.21 16.42
N GLU A 178 -2.85 4.80 16.93
CA GLU A 178 -3.20 4.61 18.33
C GLU A 178 -2.29 3.63 19.06
N ASN A 179 -1.77 2.65 18.34
CA ASN A 179 -0.99 1.57 18.94
C ASN A 179 0.38 2.05 19.46
N ASN A 180 0.80 3.27 19.13
CA ASN A 180 2.11 3.83 19.47
C ASN A 180 3.29 2.99 18.97
N LEU A 181 3.12 2.31 17.84
CA LEU A 181 4.18 1.59 17.14
C LEU A 181 5.38 2.52 16.94
N SER A 182 6.54 2.10 17.44
CA SER A 182 7.79 2.82 17.30
C SER A 182 8.44 2.53 15.94
N TYR A 183 9.48 3.29 15.59
CA TYR A 183 10.21 3.04 14.34
C TYR A 183 10.93 1.69 14.34
N GLU A 184 11.46 1.28 15.51
CA GLU A 184 12.09 -0.02 15.72
C GLU A 184 11.07 -1.17 15.64
N ASP A 185 9.88 -0.95 16.18
CA ASP A 185 8.76 -1.89 16.02
C ASP A 185 8.42 -2.09 14.53
N ALA A 186 8.31 -1.00 13.74
CA ALA A 186 8.08 -1.12 12.30
C ALA A 186 9.19 -1.90 11.57
N LEU A 187 10.45 -1.72 11.98
CA LEU A 187 11.56 -2.51 11.42
C LEU A 187 11.36 -4.00 11.72
N ASN A 188 10.99 -4.35 12.95
CA ASN A 188 10.72 -5.73 13.35
C ASN A 188 9.50 -6.31 12.59
N GLU A 189 8.45 -5.51 12.38
CA GLU A 189 7.27 -5.91 11.58
C GLU A 189 7.63 -6.15 10.10
N ASN A 190 8.57 -5.39 9.54
CA ASN A 190 9.12 -5.68 8.22
C ASN A 190 9.89 -7.00 8.20
N LEU A 191 10.69 -7.28 9.25
CA LEU A 191 11.40 -8.56 9.38
C LEU A 191 10.42 -9.74 9.52
N VAL A 192 9.27 -9.57 10.18
CA VAL A 192 8.21 -10.59 10.19
C VAL A 192 7.72 -10.90 8.78
N SER A 193 7.50 -9.89 7.93
CA SER A 193 7.10 -10.09 6.54
C SER A 193 8.17 -10.82 5.71
N VAL A 194 9.43 -10.52 5.98
CA VAL A 194 10.61 -11.16 5.35
C VAL A 194 10.74 -12.62 5.79
N GLU A 195 10.51 -12.92 7.07
CA GLU A 195 10.51 -14.29 7.59
C GLU A 195 9.34 -15.11 7.03
N ILE A 196 8.15 -14.52 6.88
CA ILE A 196 7.02 -15.19 6.21
C ILE A 196 7.39 -15.59 4.79
N LEU A 197 7.99 -14.69 4.01
CA LEU A 197 8.45 -15.00 2.65
C LEU A 197 9.47 -16.15 2.67
N LYS A 198 10.46 -16.12 3.57
CA LYS A 198 11.45 -17.20 3.74
C LYS A 198 10.77 -18.55 4.04
N LYS A 199 9.81 -18.57 4.98
CA LYS A 199 9.08 -19.81 5.36
C LYS A 199 8.33 -20.39 4.17
N LEU A 200 7.63 -19.56 3.39
CA LEU A 200 6.87 -20.01 2.22
C LEU A 200 7.77 -20.52 1.10
N ILE A 201 8.88 -19.84 0.79
CA ILE A 201 9.88 -20.34 -0.17
C ILE A 201 10.36 -21.72 0.28
N THR A 202 10.78 -21.85 1.54
CA THR A 202 11.29 -23.11 2.10
C THR A 202 10.23 -24.22 2.03
N TYR A 203 8.98 -23.90 2.37
CA TYR A 203 7.86 -24.83 2.40
C TYR A 203 7.58 -25.43 1.01
N PHE A 204 7.49 -24.59 -0.02
CA PHE A 204 7.23 -25.09 -1.37
C PHE A 204 8.45 -25.76 -2.00
N LYS A 205 9.68 -25.31 -1.71
CA LYS A 205 10.90 -26.05 -2.11
C LYS A 205 10.94 -27.46 -1.51
N LYS A 206 10.53 -27.65 -0.25
CA LYS A 206 10.44 -28.97 0.40
C LYS A 206 9.40 -29.90 -0.22
N GLN A 207 8.43 -29.34 -0.96
CA GLN A 207 7.47 -30.10 -1.76
C GLN A 207 7.98 -30.37 -3.18
N ASN A 208 9.28 -30.11 -3.45
CA ASN A 208 9.90 -30.23 -4.76
C ASN A 208 9.30 -29.33 -5.84
N LYS A 209 8.67 -28.21 -5.46
CA LYS A 209 8.20 -27.21 -6.43
C LYS A 209 9.33 -26.29 -6.88
N LEU A 210 9.23 -25.79 -8.12
CA LEU A 210 9.98 -24.62 -8.58
C LEU A 210 9.31 -23.36 -8.03
N VAL A 211 10.05 -22.56 -7.28
CA VAL A 211 9.53 -21.38 -6.57
C VAL A 211 9.96 -20.11 -7.28
N LEU A 212 8.99 -19.44 -7.90
CA LEU A 212 9.14 -18.11 -8.48
C LEU A 212 8.66 -17.07 -7.47
N VAL A 213 9.35 -15.94 -7.36
CA VAL A 213 8.95 -14.84 -6.46
C VAL A 213 8.83 -13.55 -7.25
N TYR A 214 7.65 -12.93 -7.21
CA TYR A 214 7.41 -11.63 -7.82
C TYR A 214 6.97 -10.63 -6.77
N GLY A 215 7.66 -9.50 -6.68
CA GLY A 215 7.31 -8.43 -5.74
C GLY A 215 7.18 -7.09 -6.43
N VAL A 216 6.21 -6.30 -5.98
CA VAL A 216 5.96 -4.97 -6.51
C VAL A 216 5.84 -3.94 -5.41
N SER A 217 6.37 -2.73 -5.65
CA SER A 217 6.27 -1.61 -4.69
C SER A 217 6.82 -2.03 -3.31
N PHE A 218 6.05 -1.91 -2.23
CA PHE A 218 6.46 -2.37 -0.90
C PHE A 218 6.97 -3.84 -0.88
N GLY A 219 6.34 -4.73 -1.65
CA GLY A 219 6.79 -6.11 -1.77
C GLY A 219 8.15 -6.28 -2.45
N ALA A 220 8.57 -5.32 -3.29
CA ALA A 220 9.92 -5.28 -3.84
C ALA A 220 10.97 -5.13 -2.73
N TRP A 221 10.72 -4.28 -1.73
CA TRP A 221 11.65 -4.09 -0.61
C TRP A 221 11.66 -5.29 0.33
N ILE A 222 10.52 -5.96 0.54
CA ILE A 222 10.48 -7.23 1.28
C ILE A 222 11.36 -8.28 0.61
N ILE A 223 11.30 -8.41 -0.72
CA ILE A 223 12.18 -9.34 -1.46
C ILE A 223 13.66 -8.94 -1.32
N GLN A 224 13.98 -7.66 -1.48
CA GLN A 224 15.37 -7.18 -1.34
C GLN A 224 15.92 -7.47 0.05
N LYS A 225 15.13 -7.17 1.09
CA LYS A 225 15.48 -7.49 2.48
C LYS A 225 15.60 -8.99 2.72
N TYR A 226 14.72 -9.80 2.15
CA TYR A 226 14.83 -11.27 2.21
C TYR A 226 16.17 -11.77 1.66
N VAL A 227 16.59 -11.28 0.49
CA VAL A 227 17.88 -11.68 -0.11
C VAL A 227 19.06 -11.17 0.73
N ALA A 228 18.97 -9.95 1.25
CA ALA A 228 20.00 -9.37 2.11
C ALA A 228 20.19 -10.17 3.42
N GLU A 229 19.10 -10.63 4.04
CA GLU A 229 19.13 -11.38 5.30
C GLU A 229 19.47 -12.86 5.12
N PHE A 230 18.83 -13.52 4.16
CA PHE A 230 18.83 -14.99 4.06
C PHE A 230 19.50 -15.55 2.80
N GLY A 231 19.89 -14.69 1.85
CA GLY A 231 20.30 -15.13 0.51
C GLY A 231 19.11 -15.58 -0.34
N ASN A 232 19.38 -16.32 -1.43
CA ASN A 232 18.40 -16.59 -2.48
C ASN A 232 18.14 -18.09 -2.70
N GLU A 233 17.12 -18.61 -2.04
CA GLU A 233 16.67 -20.01 -2.18
C GLU A 233 15.60 -20.21 -3.26
N ALA A 234 14.95 -19.14 -3.71
CA ALA A 234 14.00 -19.20 -4.83
C ALA A 234 14.68 -19.70 -6.11
N ASP A 235 13.90 -20.15 -7.08
CA ASP A 235 14.43 -20.58 -8.39
C ASP A 235 14.53 -19.41 -9.37
N ALA A 236 13.62 -18.43 -9.25
CA ALA A 236 13.72 -17.14 -9.92
C ALA A 236 13.00 -16.04 -9.13
N ILE A 237 13.52 -14.82 -9.20
CA ILE A 237 12.97 -13.62 -8.58
C ILE A 237 12.82 -12.53 -9.64
N SER A 238 11.69 -11.82 -9.60
CA SER A 238 11.50 -10.58 -10.34
C SER A 238 10.98 -9.47 -9.43
N ILE A 239 11.45 -8.25 -9.65
CA ILE A 239 11.08 -7.06 -8.88
C ILE A 239 10.52 -5.99 -9.82
N SER A 240 9.44 -5.32 -9.40
CA SER A 240 8.87 -4.17 -10.10
C SER A 240 8.64 -2.98 -9.15
N ALA A 241 8.90 -1.76 -9.61
CA ALA A 241 8.67 -0.53 -8.84
C ALA A 241 9.30 -0.54 -7.43
N GLY A 242 10.49 -1.12 -7.30
CA GLY A 242 11.36 -0.96 -6.15
C GLY A 242 12.48 0.04 -6.43
N ARG A 243 13.05 0.57 -5.36
CA ARG A 243 14.38 1.20 -5.37
C ARG A 243 15.34 0.32 -4.58
N LEU A 244 16.61 0.35 -4.95
CA LEU A 244 17.67 -0.26 -4.15
C LEU A 244 18.11 0.72 -3.06
N ASP A 245 18.27 1.99 -3.40
CA ASP A 245 18.73 3.00 -2.45
C ASP A 245 17.77 4.20 -2.45
N MET A 246 17.01 4.37 -1.36
CA MET A 246 16.08 5.49 -1.24
C MET A 246 16.81 6.78 -0.82
N ASP A 247 16.39 7.92 -1.36
CA ASP A 247 16.99 9.21 -0.99
C ASP A 247 16.74 9.53 0.49
N SER A 248 17.80 9.86 1.22
CA SER A 248 17.75 10.15 2.66
C SER A 248 16.79 11.30 3.01
N LYS A 249 16.56 12.26 2.11
CA LYS A 249 15.58 13.33 2.31
C LYS A 249 14.14 12.81 2.28
N ILE A 250 13.82 11.89 1.36
CA ILE A 250 12.51 11.24 1.33
C ILE A 250 12.34 10.41 2.61
N LEU A 251 13.35 9.62 2.97
CA LEU A 251 13.32 8.78 4.16
C LEU A 251 13.09 9.61 5.42
N GLN A 252 13.87 10.67 5.61
CA GLN A 252 13.75 11.55 6.77
C GLN A 252 12.38 12.25 6.80
N ALA A 253 11.90 12.75 5.67
CA ALA A 253 10.61 13.43 5.63
C ALA A 253 9.42 12.48 5.86
N THR A 254 9.51 11.24 5.36
CA THR A 254 8.54 10.18 5.63
C THR A 254 8.57 9.81 7.11
N LYS A 255 9.76 9.53 7.67
CA LYS A 255 9.93 9.15 9.06
C LYS A 255 9.50 10.24 10.04
N SER A 256 9.98 11.47 9.89
CA SER A 256 9.77 12.53 10.87
C SER A 256 8.42 13.21 10.76
N ASN A 257 7.94 13.42 9.53
CA ASN A 257 6.79 14.28 9.26
C ASN A 257 5.65 13.55 8.55
N GLN A 258 5.78 12.24 8.31
CA GLN A 258 4.78 11.42 7.63
C GLN A 258 4.46 11.91 6.21
N LYS A 259 5.35 12.71 5.60
CA LYS A 259 5.11 13.35 4.30
C LYS A 259 5.37 12.37 3.16
N ALA A 260 4.51 12.40 2.15
CA ALA A 260 4.72 11.73 0.87
C ALA A 260 5.25 12.73 -0.18
N TYR A 261 6.06 12.24 -1.11
CA TYR A 261 6.64 13.05 -2.18
C TYR A 261 6.41 12.40 -3.54
N ASP A 262 6.14 13.23 -4.53
CA ASP A 262 6.24 12.87 -5.94
C ASP A 262 7.67 13.14 -6.43
N VAL A 263 8.32 12.10 -6.93
CA VAL A 263 9.67 12.16 -7.49
C VAL A 263 9.59 12.42 -8.98
N SER A 264 9.97 13.62 -9.38
CA SER A 264 10.07 14.01 -10.78
C SER A 264 11.52 14.33 -11.16
N TYR A 265 11.76 14.57 -12.45
CA TYR A 265 13.11 14.81 -12.98
C TYR A 265 13.12 16.05 -13.86
N LYS A 266 14.02 16.98 -13.55
CA LYS A 266 14.27 18.19 -14.35
C LYS A 266 15.76 18.28 -14.65
N ASN A 267 16.14 18.33 -15.93
CA ASN A 267 17.53 18.37 -16.37
C ASN A 267 18.39 17.24 -15.76
N GLY A 268 17.83 16.03 -15.65
CA GLY A 268 18.50 14.87 -15.07
C GLY A 268 18.52 14.83 -13.54
N GLN A 269 18.19 15.93 -12.86
CA GLN A 269 18.16 16.01 -11.39
C GLN A 269 16.80 15.59 -10.83
N ARG A 270 16.81 14.91 -9.68
CA ARG A 270 15.61 14.58 -8.91
C ARG A 270 15.00 15.84 -8.31
N ILE A 271 13.69 15.97 -8.45
CA ILE A 271 12.88 17.03 -7.85
C ILE A 271 11.80 16.35 -7.00
N TYR A 272 11.76 16.73 -5.72
CA TYR A 272 10.78 16.22 -4.77
C TYR A 272 9.66 17.24 -4.62
N THR A 273 8.44 16.86 -5.01
CA THR A 273 7.25 17.68 -4.80
C THR A 273 6.44 17.07 -3.68
N GLU A 274 6.28 17.78 -2.57
CA GLU A 274 5.46 17.32 -1.45
C GLU A 274 4.02 17.09 -1.94
N MET A 275 3.50 15.88 -1.70
CA MET A 275 2.14 15.54 -2.03
C MET A 275 1.19 16.13 -0.99
N GLN A 276 -0.03 16.44 -1.41
CA GLN A 276 -1.07 17.01 -0.53
C GLN A 276 -1.74 15.93 0.34
N PHE A 277 -0.97 14.97 0.84
CA PHE A 277 -1.39 13.97 1.82
C PHE A 277 -0.19 13.52 2.65
N SER A 278 -0.48 13.01 3.85
CA SER A 278 0.49 12.36 4.73
C SER A 278 0.11 10.90 4.95
N TYR A 279 1.10 10.04 5.14
CA TYR A 279 0.89 8.69 5.62
C TYR A 279 0.40 8.70 7.08
N SER A 280 -0.24 7.61 7.53
CA SER A 280 -0.36 7.38 8.96
C SER A 280 1.03 7.11 9.54
N LYS A 281 1.28 7.46 10.81
CA LYS A 281 2.58 7.22 11.48
C LYS A 281 3.07 5.77 11.32
N PRO A 282 2.27 4.71 11.55
CA PRO A 282 2.75 3.35 11.37
C PRO A 282 3.07 3.01 9.91
N THR A 283 2.27 3.49 8.96
CA THR A 283 2.54 3.31 7.52
C THR A 283 3.85 3.99 7.12
N ALA A 284 4.05 5.22 7.57
CA ALA A 284 5.27 5.98 7.33
C ALA A 284 6.48 5.25 7.91
N TYR A 285 6.35 4.69 9.13
CA TYR A 285 7.42 3.93 9.77
C TYR A 285 7.72 2.61 9.06
N LEU A 286 6.71 1.84 8.66
CA LEU A 286 6.90 0.60 7.87
C LEU A 286 7.61 0.89 6.54
N LEU A 287 7.18 1.93 5.81
CA LEU A 287 7.80 2.33 4.55
C LEU A 287 9.24 2.81 4.76
N SER A 288 9.47 3.73 5.70
CA SER A 288 10.79 4.32 5.89
C SER A 288 11.79 3.37 6.55
N SER A 289 11.35 2.44 7.42
CA SER A 289 12.27 1.50 8.06
C SER A 289 12.81 0.45 7.10
N ILE A 290 11.99 -0.11 6.20
CA ILE A 290 12.51 -1.05 5.19
C ILE A 290 13.37 -0.36 4.14
N ASN A 291 13.05 0.89 3.79
CA ASN A 291 13.80 1.67 2.82
C ASN A 291 15.05 2.36 3.39
N SER A 292 15.28 2.28 4.71
CA SER A 292 16.46 2.89 5.34
C SER A 292 17.76 2.12 5.07
N GLU A 293 17.65 0.94 4.47
CA GLU A 293 18.77 0.14 4.01
C GLU A 293 19.19 0.56 2.60
N ASN A 294 20.50 0.71 2.39
CA ASN A 294 21.08 0.85 1.06
C ASN A 294 21.28 -0.55 0.48
N PHE A 295 20.34 -1.03 -0.34
CA PHE A 295 20.41 -2.39 -0.85
C PHE A 295 21.56 -2.60 -1.83
N THR A 296 22.12 -1.56 -2.45
CA THR A 296 23.36 -1.73 -3.23
C THR A 296 24.55 -2.13 -2.35
N GLU A 297 24.57 -1.73 -1.08
CA GLU A 297 25.60 -2.11 -0.11
C GLU A 297 25.33 -3.51 0.44
N THR A 298 24.11 -3.77 0.94
CA THR A 298 23.80 -5.04 1.63
C THR A 298 23.64 -6.23 0.69
N LEU A 299 23.34 -6.00 -0.58
CA LEU A 299 23.32 -7.04 -1.62
C LEU A 299 24.66 -7.20 -2.34
N ASN A 300 25.68 -6.40 -2.02
CA ASN A 300 26.95 -6.41 -2.75
C ASN A 300 27.65 -7.77 -2.73
N ASP A 301 27.58 -8.50 -1.62
CA ASP A 301 28.23 -9.81 -1.49
C ASP A 301 27.24 -10.98 -1.63
N ARG A 302 25.98 -10.68 -1.99
CA ARG A 302 24.93 -11.68 -2.19
C ARG A 302 24.90 -12.19 -3.63
N ASP A 303 24.50 -13.46 -3.77
CA ASP A 303 24.22 -14.08 -5.06
C ASP A 303 22.87 -13.61 -5.60
N LEU A 304 22.91 -12.81 -6.67
CA LEU A 304 21.73 -12.31 -7.38
C LEU A 304 21.51 -13.03 -8.73
N SER A 305 22.18 -14.16 -8.99
CA SER A 305 22.09 -14.89 -10.26
C SER A 305 20.67 -15.36 -10.61
N LYS A 306 19.77 -15.43 -9.62
CA LYS A 306 18.36 -15.77 -9.81
C LYS A 306 17.42 -14.56 -9.71
N LEU A 307 17.93 -13.35 -9.50
CA LEU A 307 17.16 -12.12 -9.73
C LEU A 307 17.17 -11.85 -11.24
N VAL A 308 16.14 -12.34 -11.92
CA VAL A 308 16.15 -12.42 -13.39
C VAL A 308 15.73 -11.11 -14.05
N LEU A 309 14.92 -10.30 -13.37
CA LEU A 309 14.37 -9.07 -13.93
C LEU A 309 14.13 -8.02 -12.83
N TYR A 310 14.54 -6.79 -13.12
CA TYR A 310 14.22 -5.60 -12.33
C TYR A 310 13.53 -4.57 -13.23
N GLN A 311 12.27 -4.27 -12.94
CA GLN A 311 11.43 -3.36 -13.73
C GLN A 311 11.21 -2.05 -12.98
N TYR A 312 11.36 -0.91 -13.67
CA TYR A 312 11.03 0.40 -13.09
C TYR A 312 10.35 1.33 -14.08
N GLY A 313 9.52 2.25 -13.55
CA GLY A 313 8.85 3.27 -14.34
C GLY A 313 9.72 4.52 -14.45
N LYS A 314 9.97 5.02 -15.67
CA LYS A 314 10.71 6.29 -15.83
C LYS A 314 9.94 7.52 -15.33
N LYS A 315 8.63 7.38 -15.13
CA LYS A 315 7.74 8.41 -14.56
C LYS A 315 7.15 7.97 -13.22
N ASP A 316 7.74 6.97 -12.58
CA ASP A 316 7.29 6.55 -11.26
C ASP A 316 7.63 7.63 -10.24
N GLY A 317 6.62 8.40 -9.84
CA GLY A 317 6.77 9.45 -8.85
C GLY A 317 6.62 8.96 -7.42
N THR A 318 6.10 7.76 -7.18
CA THR A 318 5.89 7.23 -5.83
C THR A 318 7.20 6.74 -5.23
N VAL A 319 8.00 6.00 -6.00
CA VAL A 319 9.30 5.49 -5.56
C VAL A 319 10.49 6.11 -6.32
N GLY A 320 10.23 6.73 -7.48
CA GLY A 320 11.29 7.20 -8.37
C GLY A 320 11.79 6.12 -9.34
N ARG A 321 12.47 6.54 -10.41
CA ARG A 321 13.30 5.64 -11.22
C ARG A 321 14.62 5.31 -10.52
N LEU A 322 15.23 4.20 -10.93
CA LEU A 322 16.63 3.89 -10.62
C LEU A 322 17.56 5.00 -11.12
N ASP A 323 18.60 5.32 -10.34
CA ASP A 323 19.74 6.10 -10.82
C ASP A 323 20.83 5.23 -11.46
N ASP A 324 21.87 5.90 -11.95
CA ASP A 324 22.97 5.27 -12.67
C ASP A 324 23.79 4.32 -11.78
N ASN A 325 23.88 4.58 -10.46
CA ASN A 325 24.57 3.69 -9.52
C ASN A 325 23.76 2.42 -9.30
N GLU A 326 22.45 2.54 -9.08
CA GLU A 326 21.55 1.40 -8.96
C GLU A 326 21.52 0.55 -10.24
N ILE A 327 21.53 1.19 -11.42
CA ILE A 327 21.60 0.51 -12.71
C ILE A 327 22.95 -0.21 -12.88
N ALA A 328 24.06 0.46 -12.59
CA ALA A 328 25.39 -0.13 -12.69
C ALA A 328 25.55 -1.33 -11.74
N PHE A 329 25.03 -1.22 -10.52
CA PHE A 329 25.00 -2.32 -9.55
C PHE A 329 24.28 -3.54 -10.11
N LEU A 330 23.03 -3.38 -10.59
CA LEU A 330 22.25 -4.48 -11.16
C LEU A 330 22.92 -5.09 -12.40
N GLN A 331 23.51 -4.27 -13.26
CA GLN A 331 24.26 -4.75 -14.43
C GLN A 331 25.50 -5.55 -14.03
N SER A 332 26.23 -5.13 -13.00
CA SER A 332 27.39 -5.87 -12.48
C SER A 332 27.01 -7.26 -11.94
N LYS A 333 25.73 -7.43 -11.59
CA LYS A 333 25.13 -8.66 -11.09
C LYS A 333 24.43 -9.49 -12.18
N ASN A 334 24.54 -9.09 -13.45
CA ASN A 334 23.88 -9.71 -14.61
C ASN A 334 22.35 -9.77 -14.51
N VAL A 335 21.74 -8.84 -13.77
CA VAL A 335 20.28 -8.72 -13.68
C VAL A 335 19.75 -8.03 -14.94
N GLU A 336 18.69 -8.58 -15.56
CA GLU A 336 18.02 -7.88 -16.66
C GLU A 336 17.26 -6.66 -16.11
N ILE A 337 17.48 -5.48 -16.69
CA ILE A 337 16.83 -4.24 -16.26
C ILE A 337 15.88 -3.78 -17.34
N GLU A 338 14.62 -3.53 -16.96
CA GLU A 338 13.62 -2.98 -17.87
C GLU A 338 13.06 -1.65 -17.38
N ALA A 339 13.21 -0.63 -18.22
CA ALA A 339 12.67 0.70 -17.99
C ALA A 339 11.38 0.93 -18.79
N CYS A 340 10.23 1.03 -18.13
CA CYS A 340 9.01 1.45 -18.80
C CYS A 340 8.98 2.99 -18.97
N ARG A 341 9.18 3.47 -20.20
CA ARG A 341 9.33 4.90 -20.53
C ARG A 341 8.14 5.79 -20.13
N LYS A 342 6.91 5.25 -20.18
CA LYS A 342 5.67 6.01 -19.93
C LYS A 342 4.88 5.49 -18.71
N CYS A 343 5.46 4.61 -17.90
CA CYS A 343 4.80 4.08 -16.72
C CYS A 343 5.03 5.00 -15.51
N TYR A 344 3.94 5.34 -14.83
CA TYR A 344 3.93 5.80 -13.44
C TYR A 344 3.78 4.57 -12.52
N HIS A 345 3.80 4.79 -11.20
CA HIS A 345 3.76 3.71 -10.22
C HIS A 345 2.62 2.71 -10.50
N ARG A 346 1.40 3.20 -10.72
CA ARG A 346 0.23 2.34 -10.97
C ARG A 346 0.39 1.44 -12.20
N GLN A 347 1.04 1.90 -13.28
CA GLN A 347 1.26 1.05 -14.44
C GLN A 347 2.31 -0.03 -14.17
N MET A 348 3.22 0.19 -13.23
CA MET A 348 4.19 -0.83 -12.79
C MET A 348 3.52 -2.01 -12.07
N LEU A 349 2.33 -1.80 -11.51
CA LEU A 349 1.48 -2.80 -10.84
C LEU A 349 0.49 -3.50 -11.80
N SER A 350 0.60 -3.28 -13.11
CA SER A 350 -0.36 -3.83 -14.07
C SER A 350 -0.09 -5.29 -14.45
N ALA A 351 -1.13 -5.98 -14.92
CA ALA A 351 -1.06 -7.31 -15.54
C ALA A 351 0.09 -7.41 -16.57
N LYS A 352 0.22 -6.40 -17.42
CA LYS A 352 1.29 -6.34 -18.43
C LYS A 352 2.70 -6.46 -17.84
N MET A 353 2.95 -5.87 -16.67
CA MET A 353 4.27 -5.95 -16.02
C MET A 353 4.45 -7.32 -15.37
N ALA A 354 3.41 -7.80 -14.68
CA ALA A 354 3.37 -9.14 -14.09
C ALA A 354 3.59 -10.24 -15.13
N ASP A 355 2.85 -10.24 -16.24
CA ASP A 355 2.98 -11.20 -17.35
C ASP A 355 4.43 -11.27 -17.82
N LYS A 356 5.04 -10.12 -18.08
CA LYS A 356 6.42 -10.07 -18.56
C LYS A 356 7.42 -10.58 -17.52
N ALA A 357 7.22 -10.26 -16.24
CA ALA A 357 8.03 -10.78 -15.16
C ALA A 357 7.93 -12.32 -15.08
N ILE A 358 6.71 -12.86 -15.16
CA ILE A 358 6.45 -14.30 -15.10
C ILE A 358 7.05 -15.02 -16.31
N GLU A 359 6.84 -14.52 -17.54
CA GLU A 359 7.45 -15.07 -18.76
C GLU A 359 8.97 -15.21 -18.63
N LYS A 360 9.63 -14.17 -18.09
CA LYS A 360 11.08 -14.14 -17.90
C LYS A 360 11.54 -15.16 -16.87
N MET A 361 10.84 -15.24 -15.74
CA MET A 361 11.13 -16.24 -14.70
C MET A 361 10.92 -17.67 -15.22
N MET A 362 9.81 -17.94 -15.91
CA MET A 362 9.51 -19.23 -16.52
C MET A 362 10.59 -19.65 -17.52
N LYS A 363 10.99 -18.74 -18.41
CA LYS A 363 12.06 -18.99 -19.37
C LYS A 363 13.40 -19.27 -18.68
N PHE A 364 13.68 -18.63 -17.55
CA PHE A 364 14.90 -18.84 -16.80
C PHE A 364 14.95 -20.24 -16.16
N VAL A 365 13.86 -20.68 -15.52
CA VAL A 365 13.82 -21.99 -14.85
C VAL A 365 13.77 -23.15 -15.84
N ASN A 366 13.14 -22.99 -17.01
CA ASN A 366 13.06 -24.04 -18.03
C ASN A 366 14.37 -24.27 -18.83
N ARG A 367 15.40 -23.45 -18.60
CA ARG A 367 16.73 -23.62 -19.24
C ARG A 367 17.69 -24.47 -18.42
N LYS A 368 17.38 -24.69 -17.14
CA LYS A 368 18.16 -25.53 -16.23
C LYS A 368 17.59 -26.94 -16.25
#